data_AF-A0A821R3P9-F1
#
_entry.id   AF-A0A821R3P9-F1
#
_cell.length_a   1.000
_cell.length_b   1.000
_cell.length_c   1.000
_cell.angle_alpha   90.00
_cell.angle_beta   90.00
_cell.angle_gamma   90.00
#
_symmetry.space_group_name_H-M   'P 1'
#
loop_
_entity.id
_entity.type
_entity.pdbx_description
1 polymer ?
#
loop_
_entity_poly.entity_id
_entity_poly.type
_entity_poly.pdbx_seq_one_letter_code
_entity_poly.pdbx_strand_id
1 'polypeptide(L)'
;MQSQRENSGHTYMQWIVASIVNIATLAYGMEVGWISPMTKILQSESSPMGYPLSDNIISWVASVLCIAGSLGVIIFSYLADTIGRKWAIIALLVPQTMSLTLRLLSPTVKALVIARILAGITGGGCFTVIPMYVKELSQESLTGVLIISVLPVITLLLLLKAPESPAFLVKQQKIHETYKVVAMLRGLESNDKRVENEVESMQRQDVEFKAMPQLNLLTIKGRCLA
;
A
#
# COMPACT_ATOMS: atom_id res chain seq x y z
N MET A 1 -40.92 -2.31 -22.69
CA MET A 1 -40.61 -1.62 -21.43
C MET A 1 -40.59 -2.53 -20.19
N GLN A 2 -41.19 -3.73 -20.21
CA GLN A 2 -41.09 -4.69 -19.08
C GLN A 2 -39.72 -5.41 -18.97
N SER A 3 -38.98 -5.58 -20.08
CA SER A 3 -37.64 -6.20 -20.08
C SER A 3 -36.54 -5.39 -19.34
N GLN A 4 -36.77 -4.09 -19.07
CA GLN A 4 -35.79 -3.24 -18.36
C GLN A 4 -35.96 -3.26 -16.83
N ARG A 5 -37.14 -3.66 -16.30
CA ARG A 5 -37.40 -3.69 -14.84
C ARG A 5 -36.98 -5.00 -14.18
N GLU A 6 -36.83 -6.08 -14.94
CA GLU A 6 -36.40 -7.39 -14.43
C GLU A 6 -34.86 -7.46 -14.24
N ASN A 7 -34.11 -6.55 -14.88
CA ASN A 7 -32.65 -6.48 -14.82
C ASN A 7 -32.10 -5.67 -13.63
N SER A 8 -32.96 -5.18 -12.73
CA SER A 8 -32.58 -4.34 -11.59
C SER A 8 -32.27 -5.14 -10.31
N GLY A 9 -32.42 -6.46 -10.34
CA GLY A 9 -31.92 -7.35 -9.30
C GLY A 9 -30.52 -7.84 -9.65
N HIS A 10 -29.60 -7.78 -8.68
CA HIS A 10 -28.24 -8.34 -8.65
C HIS A 10 -27.06 -7.44 -9.07
N THR A 11 -27.23 -6.29 -9.72
CA THR A 11 -26.10 -5.37 -9.98
C THR A 11 -25.45 -4.91 -8.67
N TYR A 12 -26.24 -4.55 -7.66
CA TYR A 12 -25.75 -4.22 -6.32
C TYR A 12 -24.97 -5.37 -5.65
N MET A 13 -25.37 -6.62 -5.89
CA MET A 13 -24.70 -7.79 -5.35
C MET A 13 -23.35 -8.03 -6.05
N GLN A 14 -23.27 -7.79 -7.36
CA GLN A 14 -22.00 -7.80 -8.11
C GLN A 14 -21.03 -6.73 -7.57
N TRP A 15 -21.53 -5.54 -7.27
CA TRP A 15 -20.76 -4.47 -6.63
C TRP A 15 -20.20 -4.90 -5.27
N ILE A 16 -21.04 -5.45 -4.39
CA ILE A 16 -20.61 -5.94 -3.08
C ILE A 16 -19.54 -7.02 -3.22
N VAL A 17 -19.78 -8.04 -4.05
CA VAL A 17 -18.86 -9.17 -4.19
C VAL A 17 -17.53 -8.72 -4.78
N ALA A 18 -17.54 -7.86 -5.80
CA ALA A 18 -16.32 -7.28 -6.35
C ALA A 18 -15.55 -6.47 -5.29
N SER A 19 -16.23 -5.66 -4.48
CA SER A 19 -15.59 -4.94 -3.38
C SER A 19 -14.95 -5.88 -2.35
N ILE A 20 -15.66 -6.94 -1.94
CA ILE A 20 -15.15 -7.91 -0.95
C ILE A 20 -13.85 -8.57 -1.45
N VAL A 21 -13.83 -9.03 -2.71
CA VAL A 21 -12.65 -9.72 -3.23
C VAL A 21 -11.50 -8.75 -3.47
N ASN A 22 -11.78 -7.50 -3.89
CA ASN A 22 -10.75 -6.48 -4.07
C ASN A 22 -10.11 -6.01 -2.75
N ILE A 23 -10.78 -6.17 -1.60
CA ILE A 23 -10.15 -5.92 -0.29
C ILE A 23 -8.94 -6.83 -0.08
N ALA A 24 -8.96 -8.08 -0.57
CA ALA A 24 -7.81 -8.98 -0.50
C ALA A 24 -6.63 -8.46 -1.34
N THR A 25 -6.90 -7.96 -2.55
CA THR A 25 -5.90 -7.32 -3.42
C THR A 25 -5.31 -6.07 -2.78
N LEU A 26 -6.15 -5.25 -2.14
CA LEU A 26 -5.70 -4.06 -1.41
C LEU A 26 -4.79 -4.43 -0.24
N ALA A 27 -5.18 -5.44 0.55
CA ALA A 27 -4.36 -5.95 1.65
C ALA A 27 -3.00 -6.45 1.15
N TYR A 28 -2.97 -7.12 -0.01
CA TYR A 28 -1.73 -7.54 -0.65
C TYR A 28 -0.87 -6.34 -1.09
N GLY A 29 -1.48 -5.29 -1.64
CA GLY A 29 -0.77 -4.05 -1.99
C GLY A 29 -0.08 -3.40 -0.78
N MET A 30 -0.76 -3.34 0.36
CA MET A 30 -0.16 -2.84 1.62
C MET A 30 1.00 -3.72 2.08
N GLU A 31 0.87 -5.04 1.95
CA GLU A 31 1.90 -6.01 2.31
C GLU A 31 3.18 -5.83 1.47
N VAL A 32 3.05 -5.62 0.17
CA VAL A 32 4.19 -5.37 -0.73
C VAL A 32 4.82 -4.00 -0.45
N GLY A 33 3.99 -2.98 -0.21
CA GLY A 33 4.45 -1.61 0.07
C GLY A 33 5.22 -1.44 1.38
N TRP A 34 5.00 -2.33 2.36
CA TRP A 34 5.64 -2.30 3.67
C TRP A 34 7.18 -2.26 3.61
N ILE A 35 7.82 -2.81 2.57
CA ILE A 35 9.28 -2.80 2.47
C ILE A 35 9.89 -1.40 2.40
N SER A 36 9.19 -0.44 1.78
CA SER A 36 9.75 0.90 1.51
C SER A 36 10.21 1.64 2.77
N PRO A 37 9.38 1.82 3.82
CA PRO A 37 9.84 2.41 5.07
C PRO A 37 10.74 1.46 5.87
N MET A 38 10.48 0.15 5.77
CA MET A 38 11.17 -0.83 6.61
C MET A 38 12.64 -1.02 6.24
N THR A 39 13.01 -0.88 4.96
CA THR A 39 14.41 -0.95 4.51
C THR A 39 15.32 -0.03 5.33
N LYS A 40 14.89 1.21 5.59
CA LYS A 40 15.66 2.18 6.39
C LYS A 40 15.82 1.74 7.84
N ILE A 41 14.77 1.17 8.43
CA ILE A 41 14.78 0.68 9.82
C ILE A 41 15.67 -0.56 9.94
N LEU A 42 15.64 -1.45 8.96
CA LEU A 42 16.44 -2.67 8.94
C LEU A 42 17.94 -2.44 8.69
N GLN A 43 18.29 -1.34 8.03
CA GLN A 43 19.67 -0.88 7.84
C GLN A 43 20.19 -0.05 9.01
N SER A 44 19.31 0.45 9.89
CA SER A 44 19.70 1.25 11.04
C SER A 44 20.35 0.41 12.14
N GLU A 45 21.23 1.00 12.94
CA GLU A 45 21.85 0.34 14.11
C GLU A 45 20.80 -0.06 15.17
N SER A 46 19.65 0.61 15.19
CA SER A 46 18.46 0.27 15.98
C SER A 46 17.56 -0.79 15.35
N SER A 47 18.11 -1.66 14.49
CA SER A 47 17.34 -2.71 13.82
C SER A 47 16.75 -3.68 14.87
N PRO A 48 15.47 -4.09 14.74
CA PRO A 48 14.85 -5.11 15.58
C PRO A 48 15.58 -6.48 15.57
N MET A 49 16.48 -6.69 14.61
CA MET A 49 17.31 -7.90 14.51
C MET A 49 18.64 -7.82 15.29
N GLY A 50 18.97 -6.67 15.86
CA GLY A 50 20.20 -6.45 16.63
C GLY A 50 21.46 -6.19 15.80
N TYR A 51 21.37 -6.22 14.46
CA TYR A 51 22.45 -5.84 13.55
C TYR A 51 21.90 -5.20 12.26
N PRO A 52 22.65 -4.28 11.64
CA PRO A 52 22.26 -3.67 10.38
C PRO A 52 22.34 -4.68 9.23
N LEU A 53 21.32 -4.73 8.39
CA LEU A 53 21.32 -5.59 7.21
C LEU A 53 22.14 -4.99 6.07
N SER A 54 22.95 -5.83 5.42
CA SER A 54 23.65 -5.48 4.19
C SER A 54 22.68 -5.27 3.02
N ASP A 55 23.00 -4.33 2.13
CA ASP A 55 22.25 -4.01 0.91
C ASP A 55 21.99 -5.24 0.02
N ASN A 56 22.93 -6.18 0.00
CA ASN A 56 22.77 -7.43 -0.74
C ASN A 56 21.59 -8.25 -0.20
N ILE A 57 21.43 -8.36 1.12
CA ILE A 57 20.35 -9.14 1.74
C ILE A 57 19.00 -8.51 1.44
N ILE A 58 18.91 -7.19 1.50
CA ILE A 58 17.68 -6.44 1.23
C ILE A 58 17.27 -6.58 -0.23
N SER A 59 18.24 -6.51 -1.14
CA SER A 59 18.00 -6.71 -2.58
C SER A 59 17.49 -8.14 -2.86
N TRP A 60 18.07 -9.14 -2.21
CA TRP A 60 17.59 -10.53 -2.30
C TRP A 60 16.17 -10.69 -1.74
N VAL A 61 15.88 -10.10 -0.59
CA VAL A 61 14.54 -10.08 0.01
C VAL A 61 13.50 -9.45 -0.91
N ALA A 62 13.88 -8.41 -1.65
CA ALA A 62 13.01 -7.76 -2.63
C ALA A 62 12.79 -8.62 -3.88
N SER A 63 13.84 -9.25 -4.42
CA SER A 63 13.75 -10.03 -5.67
C SER A 63 13.01 -11.36 -5.51
N VAL A 64 13.15 -12.02 -4.35
CA VAL A 64 12.49 -13.31 -4.06
C VAL A 64 10.97 -13.22 -4.16
N LEU A 65 10.38 -12.06 -3.84
CA LEU A 65 8.95 -11.82 -4.00
C LEU A 65 8.51 -12.03 -5.47
N CYS A 66 9.25 -11.46 -6.42
CA CYS A 66 8.92 -11.55 -7.84
C CYS A 66 9.05 -12.99 -8.36
N ILE A 67 10.13 -13.67 -7.95
CA ILE A 67 10.38 -15.08 -8.33
C ILE A 67 9.25 -15.98 -7.81
N ALA A 68 8.88 -15.82 -6.52
CA ALA A 68 7.78 -16.54 -5.92
C ALA A 68 6.42 -16.19 -6.56
N GLY A 69 6.24 -14.93 -6.98
CA GLY A 69 5.07 -14.49 -7.74
C GLY A 69 4.89 -15.22 -9.07
N SER A 70 5.96 -15.36 -9.85
CA SER A 70 5.91 -16.11 -11.12
C SER A 70 5.47 -17.56 -10.92
N LEU A 71 5.96 -18.22 -9.86
CA LEU A 71 5.54 -19.58 -9.51
C LEU A 71 4.10 -19.62 -8.98
N GLY A 72 3.73 -18.62 -8.17
CA GLY A 72 2.39 -18.48 -7.60
C GLY A 72 1.29 -18.40 -8.66
N VAL A 73 1.56 -17.72 -9.78
CA VAL A 73 0.62 -17.66 -10.92
C VAL A 73 0.26 -19.05 -11.41
N ILE A 74 1.24 -19.92 -11.65
CA ILE A 74 1.01 -21.29 -12.15
C ILE A 74 0.21 -22.10 -11.13
N ILE A 75 0.62 -22.07 -9.86
CA ILE A 75 -0.01 -22.83 -8.77
C ILE A 75 -1.48 -22.43 -8.61
N PHE A 76 -1.76 -21.13 -8.49
CA PHE A 76 -3.11 -20.64 -8.25
C PHE A 76 -3.99 -20.69 -9.49
N SER A 77 -3.44 -20.62 -10.69
CA SER A 77 -4.22 -20.81 -11.92
C SER A 77 -4.73 -22.25 -12.00
N TYR A 78 -3.87 -23.24 -11.74
CA TYR A 78 -4.27 -24.65 -11.68
C TYR A 78 -5.27 -24.91 -10.53
N LEU A 79 -5.05 -24.29 -9.37
CA LEU A 79 -5.95 -24.42 -8.22
C LEU A 79 -7.34 -23.84 -8.53
N ALA A 80 -7.41 -22.68 -9.19
CA ALA A 80 -8.67 -22.05 -9.58
C ALA A 80 -9.54 -22.92 -10.50
N ASP A 81 -8.91 -23.72 -11.37
CA ASP A 81 -9.62 -24.61 -12.28
C ASP A 81 -10.03 -25.95 -11.64
N THR A 82 -9.31 -26.41 -10.63
CA THR A 82 -9.56 -27.71 -9.98
C THR A 82 -10.57 -27.65 -8.83
N ILE A 83 -10.38 -26.74 -7.88
CA ILE A 83 -11.25 -26.61 -6.69
C ILE A 83 -12.30 -25.50 -6.84
N GLY A 84 -12.24 -24.75 -7.94
CA GLY A 84 -13.09 -23.60 -8.21
C GLY A 84 -12.54 -22.28 -7.64
N ARG A 85 -13.00 -21.17 -8.24
CA ARG A 85 -12.43 -19.84 -8.04
C ARG A 85 -12.66 -19.29 -6.62
N LYS A 86 -13.86 -19.50 -6.06
CA LYS A 86 -14.19 -19.08 -4.68
C LYS A 86 -13.25 -19.72 -3.66
N TRP A 87 -13.01 -21.03 -3.77
CA TRP A 87 -12.15 -21.76 -2.84
C TRP A 87 -10.67 -21.44 -3.08
N ALA A 88 -10.25 -21.17 -4.32
CA ALA A 88 -8.91 -20.66 -4.61
C ALA A 88 -8.65 -19.29 -3.95
N ILE A 89 -9.64 -18.38 -3.92
CA ILE A 89 -9.53 -17.11 -3.19
C ILE A 89 -9.41 -17.35 -1.68
N ILE A 90 -10.21 -18.25 -1.11
CA ILE A 90 -10.10 -18.59 0.34
C ILE A 90 -8.73 -19.21 0.65
N ALA A 91 -8.26 -20.12 -0.20
CA ALA A 91 -6.95 -20.76 -0.06
C ALA A 91 -5.79 -19.74 -0.16
N LEU A 92 -5.98 -18.63 -0.87
CA LEU A 92 -5.03 -17.54 -0.99
C LEU A 92 -4.93 -16.69 0.29
N LEU A 93 -6.04 -16.50 1.01
CA LEU A 93 -6.04 -15.72 2.26
C LEU A 93 -5.21 -16.38 3.38
N VAL A 94 -5.05 -17.71 3.33
CA VAL A 94 -4.26 -18.47 4.31
C VAL A 94 -2.76 -18.11 4.26
N PRO A 95 -2.02 -18.28 3.14
CA PRO A 95 -0.63 -17.89 3.05
C PRO A 95 -0.42 -16.38 3.22
N GLN A 96 -1.40 -15.55 2.85
CA GLN A 96 -1.37 -14.10 3.08
C GLN A 96 -1.41 -13.72 4.56
N THR A 97 -2.26 -14.37 5.35
CA THR A 97 -2.32 -14.14 6.80
C THR A 97 -1.10 -14.73 7.51
N MET A 98 -0.60 -15.87 7.04
CA MET A 98 0.63 -16.47 7.55
C MET A 98 1.86 -15.59 7.31
N SER A 99 2.01 -14.99 6.12
CA SER A 99 3.13 -14.11 5.82
C SER A 99 3.15 -12.89 6.74
N LEU A 100 1.99 -12.28 7.00
CA LEU A 100 1.84 -11.15 7.92
C LEU A 100 2.18 -11.55 9.35
N THR A 101 1.64 -12.67 9.82
CA THR A 101 1.90 -13.19 11.17
C THR A 101 3.38 -13.50 11.38
N LEU A 102 4.03 -14.14 10.40
CA LEU A 102 5.44 -14.50 10.50
C LEU A 102 6.36 -13.27 10.61
N ARG A 103 6.02 -12.17 9.91
CA ARG A 103 6.75 -10.89 10.04
C ARG A 103 6.60 -10.24 11.40
N LEU A 104 5.43 -10.40 12.05
CA LEU A 104 5.17 -9.84 13.37
C LEU A 104 5.88 -10.62 14.48
N LEU A 105 5.94 -11.95 14.36
CA LEU A 105 6.45 -12.82 15.41
C LEU A 105 7.98 -13.00 15.40
N SER A 106 8.64 -12.88 14.24
CA SER A 106 10.07 -13.22 14.12
C SER A 106 10.88 -12.14 13.39
N PRO A 107 11.70 -11.36 14.11
CA PRO A 107 12.68 -10.45 13.53
C PRO A 107 13.94 -11.23 13.14
N THR A 108 13.83 -12.16 12.20
CA THR A 108 14.99 -12.88 11.64
C THR A 108 14.99 -12.81 10.11
N VAL A 109 16.18 -12.77 9.51
CA VAL A 109 16.31 -12.73 8.03
C VAL A 109 15.63 -13.93 7.38
N LYS A 110 15.75 -15.12 7.97
CA LYS A 110 15.12 -16.34 7.44
C LYS A 110 13.60 -16.24 7.47
N ALA A 111 13.00 -15.81 8.58
CA ALA A 111 11.56 -15.62 8.68
C ALA A 111 11.06 -14.57 7.68
N LEU A 112 11.84 -13.50 7.48
CA LEU A 112 11.52 -12.45 6.53
C LEU A 112 11.54 -12.97 5.09
N VAL A 113 12.54 -13.76 4.69
CA VAL A 113 12.61 -14.39 3.36
C VAL A 113 11.44 -15.36 3.15
N ILE A 114 11.13 -16.22 4.14
CA ILE A 114 10.00 -17.15 4.06
C ILE A 114 8.68 -16.38 3.92
N ALA A 115 8.48 -15.32 4.70
CA ALA A 115 7.30 -14.47 4.59
C ALA A 115 7.18 -13.84 3.19
N ARG A 116 8.30 -13.48 2.55
CA ARG A 116 8.29 -12.96 1.17
C ARG A 116 7.96 -14.02 0.12
N ILE A 117 8.40 -15.25 0.31
CA ILE A 117 8.03 -16.36 -0.58
C ILE A 117 6.52 -16.60 -0.51
N LEU A 118 5.97 -16.67 0.71
CA LEU A 118 4.52 -16.83 0.93
C LEU A 118 3.72 -15.66 0.33
N ALA A 119 4.19 -14.43 0.55
CA ALA A 119 3.60 -13.23 -0.05
C ALA A 119 3.63 -13.29 -1.58
N GLY A 120 4.77 -13.67 -2.17
CA GLY A 120 4.92 -13.74 -3.63
C GLY A 120 3.98 -14.77 -4.24
N ILE A 121 3.94 -15.99 -3.69
CA ILE A 121 3.03 -17.05 -4.16
C ILE A 121 1.57 -16.56 -4.14
N THR A 122 1.17 -15.91 -3.05
CA THR A 122 -0.15 -15.28 -2.88
C THR A 122 -0.40 -14.21 -3.96
N GLY A 123 0.59 -13.35 -4.22
CA GLY A 123 0.51 -12.29 -5.23
C GLY A 123 0.16 -12.81 -6.63
N GLY A 124 0.74 -13.94 -7.01
CA GLY A 124 0.43 -14.60 -8.29
C GLY A 124 -1.05 -14.97 -8.42
N GLY A 125 -1.67 -15.48 -7.35
CA GLY A 125 -3.10 -15.79 -7.34
C GLY A 125 -3.99 -14.54 -7.23
N CYS A 126 -3.54 -13.48 -6.55
CA CYS A 126 -4.29 -12.23 -6.44
C CYS A 126 -4.54 -11.61 -7.82
N PHE A 127 -3.53 -11.62 -8.69
CA PHE A 127 -3.64 -10.98 -10.01
C PHE A 127 -4.24 -11.86 -11.10
N THR A 128 -4.47 -13.16 -10.85
CA THR A 128 -5.12 -14.06 -11.81
C THR A 128 -6.52 -14.48 -11.38
N VAL A 129 -6.68 -14.98 -10.16
CA VAL A 129 -7.92 -15.59 -9.68
C VAL A 129 -8.99 -14.54 -9.37
N ILE A 130 -8.60 -13.40 -8.79
CA ILE A 130 -9.52 -12.31 -8.44
C ILE A 130 -10.17 -11.69 -9.69
N PRO A 131 -9.42 -11.22 -10.71
CA PRO A 131 -10.06 -10.67 -11.90
C PRO A 131 -10.85 -11.73 -12.67
N MET A 132 -10.42 -13.00 -12.67
CA MET A 132 -11.19 -14.10 -13.26
C MET A 132 -12.53 -14.29 -12.56
N TYR A 133 -12.54 -14.33 -11.22
CA TYR A 133 -13.75 -14.47 -10.43
C TYR A 133 -14.71 -13.29 -10.61
N VAL A 134 -14.19 -12.05 -10.63
CA VAL A 134 -15.01 -10.85 -10.88
C VAL A 134 -15.59 -10.87 -12.29
N LYS A 135 -14.79 -11.28 -13.29
CA LYS A 135 -15.25 -11.40 -14.68
C LYS A 135 -16.39 -12.40 -14.83
N GLU A 136 -16.29 -13.57 -14.20
CA GLU A 136 -17.33 -14.60 -14.24
C GLU A 136 -18.66 -14.17 -13.60
N LEU A 137 -18.61 -13.26 -12.63
CA LEU A 137 -19.79 -12.76 -11.94
C LEU A 137 -20.39 -11.50 -12.55
N SER A 138 -19.60 -10.73 -13.29
CA SER A 138 -20.01 -9.45 -13.87
C SER A 138 -20.84 -9.61 -15.14
N GLN A 139 -21.84 -8.76 -15.32
CA GLN A 139 -22.45 -8.52 -16.63
C GLN A 139 -21.43 -7.83 -17.56
N GLU A 140 -21.44 -8.20 -18.85
CA GLU A 140 -20.45 -7.76 -19.87
C GLU A 140 -20.27 -6.23 -19.96
N SER A 141 -21.28 -5.45 -19.57
CA SER A 141 -21.26 -3.99 -19.58
C SER A 141 -20.48 -3.36 -18.42
N LEU A 142 -20.27 -4.08 -17.31
CA LEU A 142 -19.65 -3.55 -16.08
C LEU A 142 -18.33 -4.22 -15.71
N THR A 143 -17.93 -5.27 -16.41
CA THR A 143 -16.71 -6.06 -16.13
C THR A 143 -15.46 -5.20 -16.00
N GLY A 144 -15.24 -4.26 -16.93
CA GLY A 144 -14.05 -3.40 -16.90
C GLY A 144 -14.00 -2.47 -15.67
N VAL A 145 -15.15 -1.90 -15.28
CA VAL A 145 -15.24 -0.99 -14.13
C VAL A 145 -15.11 -1.76 -12.80
N LEU A 146 -15.64 -2.98 -12.73
CA LEU A 146 -15.53 -3.84 -11.54
C LEU A 146 -14.10 -4.39 -11.36
N ILE A 147 -13.40 -4.72 -12.46
CA ILE A 147 -12.01 -5.20 -12.43
C ILE A 147 -11.03 -4.07 -12.09
N ILE A 148 -11.19 -2.88 -12.67
CA ILE A 148 -10.33 -1.72 -12.37
C ILE A 148 -10.56 -1.20 -10.93
N SER A 149 -11.60 -1.72 -10.27
CA SER A 149 -12.04 -1.43 -8.90
C SER A 149 -12.42 0.03 -8.71
N VAL A 150 -13.59 0.24 -8.08
CA VAL A 150 -14.07 1.60 -7.80
C VAL A 150 -13.36 2.22 -6.59
N LEU A 151 -12.58 1.46 -5.82
CA LEU A 151 -11.74 2.00 -4.74
C LEU A 151 -10.75 3.08 -5.21
N PRO A 152 -9.87 2.87 -6.21
CA PRO A 152 -9.00 3.93 -6.72
C PRO A 152 -9.78 5.09 -7.36
N VAL A 153 -10.93 4.83 -7.99
CA VAL A 153 -11.79 5.91 -8.55
C VAL A 153 -12.41 6.75 -7.43
N ILE A 154 -12.94 6.12 -6.38
CA ILE A 154 -13.45 6.80 -5.18
C ILE A 154 -12.30 7.55 -4.50
N THR A 155 -11.15 6.91 -4.30
CA THR A 155 -9.97 7.55 -3.71
C THR A 155 -9.53 8.75 -4.53
N LEU A 156 -9.53 8.67 -5.86
CA LEU A 156 -9.25 9.79 -6.75
C LEU A 156 -10.26 10.93 -6.55
N LEU A 157 -11.56 10.62 -6.56
CA LEU A 157 -12.62 11.61 -6.34
C LEU A 157 -12.56 12.24 -4.94
N LEU A 158 -12.21 11.46 -3.91
CA LEU A 158 -12.01 11.94 -2.54
C LEU A 158 -10.75 12.79 -2.43
N LEU A 159 -9.64 12.40 -3.07
CA LEU A 159 -8.40 13.17 -3.09
C LEU A 159 -8.56 14.49 -3.83
N LEU A 160 -9.33 14.54 -4.92
CA LEU A 160 -9.67 15.80 -5.60
C LEU A 160 -10.44 16.77 -4.69
N LYS A 161 -11.14 16.27 -3.67
CA LYS A 161 -11.82 17.09 -2.66
C LYS A 161 -10.98 17.34 -1.41
N ALA A 162 -9.94 16.54 -1.17
CA ALA A 162 -9.11 16.66 0.01
C ALA A 162 -8.17 17.87 -0.12
N PRO A 163 -7.99 18.66 0.95
CA PRO A 163 -7.00 19.74 0.95
C PRO A 163 -5.58 19.18 0.88
N GLU A 164 -4.68 19.95 0.29
CA GLU A 164 -3.25 19.64 0.22
C GLU A 164 -2.63 19.50 1.62
N SER A 165 -1.49 18.79 1.70
CA SER A 165 -0.79 18.59 2.97
C SER A 165 -0.29 19.93 3.56
N PRO A 166 -0.52 20.21 4.86
CA PRO A 166 -0.15 21.51 5.46
C PRO A 166 1.37 21.76 5.40
N ALA A 167 2.19 20.72 5.53
CA ALA A 167 3.64 20.85 5.41
C ALA A 167 4.09 21.31 4.00
N PHE A 168 3.34 20.93 2.96
CA PHE A 168 3.61 21.37 1.59
C PHE A 168 3.20 22.84 1.37
N LEU A 169 2.10 23.28 1.98
CA LEU A 169 1.66 24.69 1.92
C LEU A 169 2.65 25.62 2.64
N VAL A 170 3.25 25.18 3.75
CA VAL A 170 4.34 25.90 4.43
C VAL A 170 5.54 26.08 3.51
N LYS A 171 5.92 25.02 2.77
CA LYS A 171 7.02 25.08 1.79
C LYS A 171 6.77 26.07 0.65
N GLN A 172 5.51 26.20 0.22
CA GLN A 172 5.11 27.19 -0.77
C GLN A 172 4.89 28.60 -0.21
N GLN A 173 5.19 28.86 1.07
CA GLN A 173 4.93 30.12 1.76
C GLN A 173 3.44 30.53 1.76
N LYS A 174 2.50 29.61 1.52
CA LYS A 174 1.04 29.84 1.56
C LYS A 174 0.52 29.69 2.97
N ILE A 175 0.93 30.60 3.85
CA ILE A 175 0.72 30.49 5.29
C ILE A 175 -0.78 30.56 5.65
N HIS A 176 -1.54 31.47 5.04
CA HIS A 176 -2.97 31.61 5.33
C HIS A 176 -3.79 30.34 5.00
N GLU A 177 -3.51 29.68 3.88
CA GLU A 177 -4.14 28.40 3.55
C GLU A 177 -3.71 27.28 4.50
N THR A 178 -2.45 27.29 4.94
CA THR A 178 -1.95 26.34 5.93
C THR A 178 -2.76 26.41 7.22
N TYR A 179 -3.01 27.62 7.75
CA TYR A 179 -3.86 27.82 8.93
C TYR A 179 -5.25 27.22 8.73
N LYS A 180 -5.88 27.46 7.58
CA LYS A 180 -7.22 26.93 7.26
C LYS A 180 -7.23 25.40 7.20
N VAL A 181 -6.20 24.79 6.61
CA VAL A 181 -6.08 23.32 6.51
C VAL A 181 -5.81 22.70 7.88
N VAL A 182 -4.89 23.24 8.68
CA VAL A 182 -4.60 22.74 10.03
C VAL A 182 -5.82 22.88 10.94
N ALA A 183 -6.51 24.02 10.87
CA ALA A 183 -7.76 24.25 11.60
C ALA A 183 -8.84 23.24 11.20
N MET A 184 -9.04 23.01 9.89
CA MET A 184 -9.95 22.01 9.36
C MET A 184 -9.61 20.58 9.83
N LEU A 185 -8.33 20.20 9.81
CA LEU A 185 -7.88 18.87 10.23
C LEU A 185 -8.02 18.63 11.74
N ARG A 186 -7.85 19.68 12.55
CA ARG A 186 -7.98 19.62 14.02
C ARG A 186 -9.40 19.87 14.52
N GLY A 187 -10.32 20.31 13.65
CA GLY A 187 -11.66 20.74 14.03
C GLY A 187 -11.66 21.99 14.93
N LEU A 188 -10.66 22.86 14.78
CA LEU A 188 -10.47 24.08 15.58
C LEU A 188 -10.71 25.33 14.73
N GLU A 189 -10.80 26.48 15.38
CA GLU A 189 -10.79 27.77 14.68
C GLU A 189 -9.37 28.12 14.21
N SER A 190 -9.27 28.80 13.06
CA SER A 190 -7.98 29.20 12.46
C SER A 190 -7.13 30.12 13.34
N ASN A 191 -7.73 30.76 14.35
CA ASN A 191 -7.07 31.70 15.26
C ASN A 191 -6.76 31.07 16.64
N ASP A 192 -6.95 29.76 16.80
CA ASP A 192 -6.59 29.07 18.03
C ASP A 192 -5.07 28.98 18.16
N LYS A 193 -4.53 29.29 19.35
CA LYS A 193 -3.11 29.22 19.70
C LYS A 193 -2.50 27.85 19.40
N ARG A 194 -3.29 26.77 19.45
CA ARG A 194 -2.84 25.42 19.09
C ARG A 194 -2.50 25.30 17.61
N VAL A 195 -3.29 25.92 16.73
CA VAL A 195 -3.05 25.93 15.28
C VAL A 195 -1.82 26.78 14.98
N GLU A 196 -1.69 27.94 15.63
CA GLU A 196 -0.50 28.81 15.51
C GLU A 196 0.79 28.09 15.92
N ASN A 197 0.80 27.44 17.09
CA ASN A 197 1.94 26.65 17.56
C ASN A 197 2.32 25.52 16.57
N GLU A 198 1.33 24.83 15.99
CA GLU A 198 1.58 23.78 14.99
C GLU A 198 2.17 24.35 13.69
N VAL A 199 1.59 25.43 13.15
CA VAL A 199 2.09 26.08 11.92
C VAL A 199 3.50 26.65 12.12
N GLU A 200 3.78 27.30 13.26
CA GLU A 200 5.11 27.79 13.59
C GLU A 200 6.13 26.65 13.70
N SER A 201 5.75 25.52 14.31
CA SER A 201 6.64 24.36 14.41
C SER A 201 7.00 23.79 13.04
N MET A 202 6.05 23.76 12.10
CA MET A 202 6.29 23.33 10.71
C MET A 202 7.21 24.30 9.97
N GLN A 203 7.08 25.61 10.21
CA GLN A 203 7.98 26.62 9.65
C GLN A 203 9.41 26.48 10.19
N ARG A 204 9.57 26.25 11.50
CA ARG A 204 10.89 26.01 12.10
C ARG A 204 11.56 24.79 11.49
N GLN A 205 10.81 23.70 11.30
CA GLN A 205 11.32 22.49 10.64
C GLN A 205 11.74 22.75 9.19
N ASP A 206 11.02 23.58 8.43
CA ASP A 206 11.42 23.92 7.05
C ASP A 206 12.70 24.78 7.01
N VAL A 207 12.85 25.73 7.95
CA VAL A 207 14.07 26.54 8.09
C VAL A 207 15.26 25.65 8.48
N GLU A 208 15.07 24.76 9.45
CA GLU A 208 16.09 23.79 9.87
C GLU A 208 16.47 22.85 8.71
N PHE A 209 15.48 22.38 7.95
CA PHE A 209 15.71 21.54 6.78
C PHE A 209 16.48 22.28 5.68
N LYS A 210 16.22 23.57 5.45
CA LYS A 210 16.97 24.42 4.51
C LYS A 210 18.37 24.78 5.02
N ALA A 211 18.56 24.84 6.33
CA ALA A 211 19.85 25.11 6.98
C ALA A 211 20.78 23.89 6.97
N MET A 212 20.24 22.68 6.77
CA MET A 212 21.08 21.49 6.59
C MET A 212 21.96 21.65 5.33
N PRO A 213 23.28 21.43 5.44
CA PRO A 213 24.16 21.51 4.29
C PRO A 213 23.70 20.52 3.23
N GLN A 214 23.55 20.98 1.99
CA GLN A 214 23.19 20.15 0.85
C GLN A 214 24.23 19.03 0.70
N LEU A 215 23.86 17.81 1.12
CA LEU A 215 24.75 16.64 1.02
C LEU A 215 24.87 16.26 -0.46
N ASN A 216 25.93 16.74 -1.09
CA ASN A 216 26.33 16.25 -2.40
C ASN A 216 26.95 14.85 -2.25
N LEU A 217 26.67 13.98 -3.23
CA LEU A 217 27.21 12.61 -3.31
C LEU A 217 28.76 12.56 -3.19
N LEU A 218 29.44 13.62 -3.63
CA LEU A 218 30.90 13.78 -3.50
C LEU A 218 31.35 14.04 -2.05
N THR A 219 30.56 14.78 -1.28
CA THR A 219 30.83 15.09 0.13
C THR A 219 30.64 13.85 1.02
N ILE A 220 29.74 12.94 0.65
CA ILE A 220 29.55 11.64 1.32
C ILE A 220 30.70 10.70 0.99
N LYS A 221 31.12 10.60 -0.28
CA LYS A 221 32.28 9.78 -0.70
C LYS A 221 33.58 10.21 -0.03
N GLY A 222 33.82 11.52 0.13
CA GLY A 222 35.01 12.04 0.79
C GLY A 222 35.06 11.77 2.30
N ARG A 223 33.91 11.52 2.95
CA ARG A 223 33.82 11.24 4.39
C ARG A 223 33.89 9.73 4.73
N CYS A 224 33.76 8.85 3.73
CA CYS A 224 33.95 7.40 3.87
C CYS A 224 35.37 6.94 3.52
N LEU A 225 36.20 7.80 2.93
CA LEU A 225 37.58 7.50 2.51
C LEU A 225 38.66 8.14 3.40
N ALA A 226 38.25 8.85 4.45
CA ALA A 226 39.11 9.35 5.52
C ALA A 226 38.78 8.61 6.82
#